data_AF-A0A8G2EZ25-F1
#
_entry.id   AF-A0A8G2EZ25-F1
#
_cell.length_a   1.000
_cell.length_b   1.000
_cell.length_c   1.000
_cell.angle_alpha   90.00
_cell.angle_beta   90.00
_cell.angle_gamma   90.00
#
_symmetry.space_group_name_H-M   'P 1'
#
loop_
_entity.id
_entity.type
_entity.pdbx_description
1 polymer ?
#
loop_
_entity_poly.entity_id
_entity_poly.type
_entity_poly.pdbx_seq_one_letter_code
_entity_poly.pdbx_strand_id
1 'polypeptide(L)'
;MTISSVYGGSSTYASLARLMRDADATTQGAAQGTAQGMNQAGRTAGQAGDPVLVKLSPQAQALALRDSDPAAYYSRFFPTRDGEPASALAAAVADPGQAGSSSGLSRAEVAADARTRMDARYEQMAAEGQPFDAGSFEGRDQYTLMVDLDRRSLNAVATNAEGLFSEEEQDIARNIMLQQQGLAMGLYSGPTSQKSAFVDPNPDDTPARMEAAMSFLDQVSDEEKSSVAWASARASAQIAYEWSTPRGNGLAEQLDSDVPLAQLIKSAMGTMQGDVSRGWTLGSIRDAGDLQRQPWFQGFEDRLPTAIRATEDLLGTQG
;
A
#
# COMPACT_ATOMS: atom_id res chain seq x y z
N MET A 1 -37.12 8.47 -7.97
CA MET A 1 -36.49 8.21 -6.65
C MET A 1 -35.19 7.51 -6.96
N THR A 2 -34.13 8.29 -7.13
CA THR A 2 -32.86 7.84 -7.70
C THR A 2 -31.92 7.58 -6.53
N ILE A 3 -31.58 6.32 -6.30
CA ILE A 3 -30.61 5.94 -5.28
C ILE A 3 -29.23 6.01 -5.94
N SER A 4 -28.49 7.07 -5.63
CA SER A 4 -27.09 7.19 -6.03
C SER A 4 -26.25 6.17 -5.25
N SER A 5 -25.58 5.30 -6.00
CA SER A 5 -24.56 4.37 -5.49
C SER A 5 -23.39 5.17 -4.91
N VAL A 6 -23.15 4.98 -3.61
CA VAL A 6 -22.00 5.54 -2.87
C VAL A 6 -20.96 4.42 -2.77
N TYR A 7 -20.21 4.22 -3.84
CA TYR A 7 -18.86 3.62 -3.78
C TYR A 7 -17.89 4.62 -4.37
N GLY A 8 -17.70 5.73 -3.64
CA GLY A 8 -16.67 6.71 -3.92
C GLY A 8 -15.33 6.21 -3.39
N GLY A 9 -14.65 5.37 -4.17
CA GLY A 9 -13.25 5.05 -3.95
C GLY A 9 -12.40 6.30 -4.17
N SER A 10 -12.13 7.06 -3.12
CA SER A 10 -11.05 8.04 -3.16
C SER A 10 -9.74 7.28 -3.29
N SER A 11 -9.05 7.43 -4.42
CA SER A 11 -7.77 6.76 -4.65
C SER A 11 -6.78 7.12 -3.54
N THR A 12 -5.94 6.18 -3.13
CA THR A 12 -4.89 6.40 -2.13
C THR A 12 -3.84 7.43 -2.58
N TYR A 13 -3.75 7.75 -3.87
CA TYR A 13 -3.03 8.92 -4.36
C TYR A 13 -3.65 10.23 -3.90
N ALA A 14 -4.99 10.31 -3.89
CA ALA A 14 -5.70 11.42 -3.26
C ALA A 14 -5.52 11.41 -1.73
N SER A 15 -5.32 10.24 -1.10
CA SER A 15 -4.98 10.12 0.33
C SER A 15 -3.55 10.58 0.64
N LEU A 16 -2.57 10.31 -0.23
CA LEU A 16 -1.21 10.85 -0.11
C LEU A 16 -1.20 12.37 -0.35
N ALA A 17 -1.94 12.85 -1.36
CA ALA A 17 -2.16 14.28 -1.59
C ALA A 17 -3.02 14.96 -0.49
N ARG A 18 -3.75 14.18 0.32
CA ARG A 18 -4.48 14.65 1.50
C ARG A 18 -3.56 14.71 2.71
N LEU A 19 -2.73 13.68 2.92
CA LEU A 19 -1.62 13.67 3.89
C LEU A 19 -0.64 14.83 3.64
N MET A 20 -0.29 15.11 2.38
CA MET A 20 0.54 16.27 2.01
C MET A 20 -0.16 17.61 2.31
N ARG A 21 -1.49 17.71 2.13
CA ARG A 21 -2.27 18.92 2.49
C ARG A 21 -2.41 19.12 4.00
N ASP A 22 -2.58 18.03 4.76
CA ASP A 22 -2.75 18.09 6.20
C ASP A 22 -1.43 18.42 6.94
N ALA A 23 -0.28 18.09 6.33
CA ALA A 23 1.06 18.49 6.79
C ALA A 23 1.33 20.01 6.65
N ASP A 24 0.79 20.66 5.61
CA ASP A 24 0.86 22.13 5.42
C ASP A 24 -0.05 22.90 6.41
N ALA A 25 -1.15 22.30 6.83
CA ALA A 25 -2.09 22.93 7.77
C ALA A 25 -1.60 22.88 9.23
N THR A 26 -0.80 21.88 9.60
CA THR A 26 -0.28 21.70 10.97
C THR A 26 0.84 22.69 11.31
N THR A 27 1.52 23.27 10.32
CA THR A 27 2.59 24.28 10.54
C THR A 27 2.05 25.65 10.93
N GLN A 28 0.75 25.93 10.77
CA GLN A 28 0.15 27.25 11.07
C GLN A 28 -0.73 27.29 12.32
N GLY A 29 -1.01 26.15 12.97
CA GLY A 29 -1.97 26.07 14.09
C GLY A 29 -1.41 25.79 15.49
N ALA A 30 -0.14 25.39 15.63
CA ALA A 30 0.40 24.94 16.91
C ALA A 30 0.94 26.08 17.79
N ALA A 31 0.05 26.97 18.22
CA ALA A 31 0.27 27.82 19.37
C ALA A 31 -1.05 28.08 20.10
N GLN A 32 -1.42 27.20 21.05
CA GLN A 32 -2.06 27.48 22.36
C GLN A 32 -2.80 26.26 22.94
N GLY A 33 -2.62 26.03 24.26
CA GLY A 33 -3.60 25.36 25.13
C GLY A 33 -3.21 23.96 25.63
N THR A 34 -2.35 23.85 26.65
CA THR A 34 -2.66 23.61 28.09
C THR A 34 -2.89 22.15 28.52
N ALA A 35 -2.01 21.72 29.41
CA ALA A 35 -2.05 20.49 30.21
C ALA A 35 -3.17 20.50 31.26
N GLN A 36 -3.72 19.32 31.62
CA GLN A 36 -4.11 18.98 33.00
C GLN A 36 -4.56 17.51 33.20
N GLY A 37 -3.94 16.83 34.19
CA GLY A 37 -4.48 15.72 35.01
C GLY A 37 -4.33 14.30 34.43
N MET A 38 -3.93 13.24 35.16
CA MET A 38 -3.98 12.99 36.59
C MET A 38 -2.86 12.01 37.02
N ASN A 39 -2.22 12.30 38.16
CA ASN A 39 -1.50 11.32 38.97
C ASN A 39 -2.46 10.75 40.03
N GLN A 40 -2.46 9.43 40.25
CA GLN A 40 -2.05 8.79 41.51
C GLN A 40 -2.41 7.30 41.50
N ALA A 41 -1.37 6.47 41.48
CA ALA A 41 -1.44 5.03 41.70
C ALA A 41 -1.37 4.71 43.20
N GLY A 42 -2.39 4.02 43.73
CA GLY A 42 -2.35 3.38 45.03
C GLY A 42 -1.63 2.05 44.94
N ARG A 43 -0.57 1.89 45.74
CA ARG A 43 0.13 0.61 45.99
C ARG A 43 -0.57 -0.13 47.11
N THR A 44 -0.81 -1.42 46.94
CA THR A 44 -0.93 -2.40 48.03
C THR A 44 -0.25 -3.70 47.63
N ALA A 45 0.51 -4.26 48.58
CA ALA A 45 1.37 -5.42 48.40
C ALA A 45 0.70 -6.71 48.94
N GLY A 46 0.99 -7.83 48.28
CA GLY A 46 1.08 -9.17 48.89
C GLY A 46 -0.12 -10.10 48.77
N GLN A 47 -0.02 -11.12 47.91
CA GLN A 47 -0.25 -12.54 48.25
C GLN A 47 0.07 -13.44 47.04
N ALA A 48 0.81 -14.53 47.28
CA ALA A 48 0.99 -15.61 46.32
C ALA A 48 -0.35 -16.35 46.17
N GLY A 49 -0.95 -16.24 44.99
CA GLY A 49 -2.21 -16.88 44.61
C GLY A 49 -2.17 -17.28 43.14
N ASP A 50 -3.06 -18.19 42.77
CA ASP A 50 -3.32 -18.79 41.45
C ASP A 50 -2.81 -18.01 40.22
N PRO A 51 -2.40 -18.71 39.13
CA PRO A 51 -1.92 -18.04 37.92
C PRO A 51 -2.91 -16.95 37.52
N VAL A 52 -2.50 -15.70 37.67
CA VAL A 52 -3.27 -14.53 37.27
C VAL A 52 -3.39 -14.64 35.77
N LEU A 53 -4.55 -15.12 35.30
CA LEU A 53 -4.90 -15.09 33.89
C LEU A 53 -5.09 -13.63 33.52
N VAL A 54 -4.00 -13.00 33.07
CA VAL A 54 -4.04 -11.68 32.46
C VAL A 54 -4.83 -11.81 31.16
N LYS A 55 -6.11 -11.44 31.20
CA LYS A 55 -6.89 -11.27 29.97
C LYS A 55 -6.35 -10.05 29.25
N LEU A 56 -5.57 -10.28 28.19
CA LEU A 56 -5.11 -9.23 27.30
C LEU A 56 -6.31 -8.45 26.76
N SER A 57 -6.17 -7.14 26.56
CA SER A 57 -7.19 -6.36 25.84
C SER A 57 -7.34 -6.86 24.40
N PRO A 58 -8.49 -6.66 23.74
CA PRO A 58 -8.65 -7.01 22.33
C PRO A 58 -7.55 -6.42 21.43
N GLN A 59 -7.08 -5.21 21.74
CA GLN A 59 -5.99 -4.54 21.02
C GLN A 59 -4.65 -5.24 21.25
N ALA A 60 -4.34 -5.65 22.48
CA ALA A 60 -3.11 -6.39 22.78
C ALA A 60 -3.10 -7.79 22.13
N GLN A 61 -4.27 -8.43 22.03
CA GLN A 61 -4.41 -9.70 21.31
C GLN A 61 -4.22 -9.54 19.80
N ALA A 62 -4.81 -8.48 19.22
CA ALA A 62 -4.66 -8.16 17.81
C ALA A 62 -3.20 -7.81 17.45
N LEU A 63 -2.51 -7.05 18.31
CA LEU A 63 -1.09 -6.76 18.17
C LEU A 63 -0.24 -8.04 18.24
N ALA A 64 -0.46 -8.88 19.25
CA ALA A 64 0.26 -10.13 19.40
C ALA A 64 0.06 -11.06 18.19
N LEU A 65 -1.17 -11.16 17.65
CA LEU A 65 -1.44 -11.94 16.45
C LEU A 65 -0.75 -11.36 15.22
N ARG A 66 -0.77 -10.04 15.04
CA ARG A 66 -0.05 -9.37 13.95
C ARG A 66 1.44 -9.71 13.96
N ASP A 67 2.05 -9.73 15.14
CA ASP A 67 3.49 -9.97 15.26
C ASP A 67 3.84 -11.47 15.17
N SER A 68 2.95 -12.38 15.62
CA SER A 68 3.19 -13.83 15.58
C SER A 68 2.81 -14.51 14.26
N ASP A 69 1.74 -14.04 13.62
CA ASP A 69 1.20 -14.56 12.37
C ASP A 69 0.54 -13.41 11.56
N PRO A 70 1.37 -12.61 10.87
CA PRO A 70 0.89 -11.47 10.10
C PRO A 70 -0.13 -11.86 9.02
N ALA A 71 0.03 -13.02 8.38
CA ALA A 71 -0.89 -13.48 7.34
C ALA A 71 -2.29 -13.78 7.93
N ALA A 72 -2.35 -14.50 9.06
CA ALA A 72 -3.62 -14.72 9.76
C ALA A 72 -4.21 -13.40 10.29
N TYR A 73 -3.37 -12.46 10.73
CA TYR A 73 -3.85 -11.14 11.14
C TYR A 73 -4.48 -10.38 9.96
N TYR A 74 -3.75 -10.17 8.87
CA TYR A 74 -4.19 -9.32 7.75
C TYR A 74 -5.28 -9.96 6.87
N SER A 75 -5.40 -11.29 6.84
CA SER A 75 -6.45 -11.99 6.06
C SER A 75 -7.86 -11.48 6.36
N ARG A 76 -8.11 -10.99 7.58
CA ARG A 76 -9.40 -10.44 8.00
C ARG A 76 -9.83 -9.18 7.23
N PHE A 77 -8.89 -8.52 6.55
CA PHE A 77 -9.14 -7.31 5.77
C PHE A 77 -9.36 -7.59 4.28
N PHE A 78 -9.23 -8.85 3.85
CA PHE A 78 -9.44 -9.32 2.48
C PHE A 78 -10.59 -10.36 2.47
N PRO A 79 -11.86 -9.93 2.56
CA PRO A 79 -12.99 -10.83 2.70
C PRO A 79 -13.21 -11.66 1.41
N THR A 80 -13.27 -12.98 1.51
CA THR A 80 -13.51 -13.90 0.38
C THR A 80 -14.89 -14.55 0.48
N ARG A 81 -15.27 -15.34 -0.53
CA ARG A 81 -16.36 -16.31 -0.44
C ARG A 81 -16.02 -17.40 0.58
N ASP A 82 -17.06 -17.87 1.27
CA ASP A 82 -17.00 -18.96 2.26
C ASP A 82 -15.96 -18.81 3.39
N GLY A 83 -15.36 -17.64 3.55
CA GLY A 83 -14.35 -17.37 4.56
C GLY A 83 -13.01 -18.04 4.28
N GLU A 84 -12.72 -18.40 3.01
CA GLU A 84 -11.39 -18.88 2.61
C GLU A 84 -10.33 -17.85 3.02
N PRO A 85 -9.31 -18.23 3.81
CA PRO A 85 -8.33 -17.25 4.24
C PRO A 85 -7.54 -16.74 3.04
N ALA A 86 -7.56 -15.43 2.81
CA ALA A 86 -6.79 -14.76 1.77
C ALA A 86 -5.30 -14.65 2.15
N SER A 87 -4.68 -15.79 2.45
CA SER A 87 -3.34 -15.87 3.05
C SER A 87 -2.27 -15.29 2.14
N ALA A 88 -2.34 -15.50 0.82
CA ALA A 88 -1.36 -14.92 -0.12
C ALA A 88 -1.47 -13.39 -0.17
N LEU A 89 -2.70 -12.87 -0.28
CA LEU A 89 -2.95 -11.42 -0.25
C LEU A 89 -2.49 -10.78 1.06
N ALA A 90 -2.73 -11.46 2.18
CA ALA A 90 -2.38 -11.01 3.52
C ALA A 90 -0.89 -11.09 3.81
N ALA A 91 -0.20 -12.14 3.36
CA ALA A 91 1.24 -12.30 3.52
C ALA A 91 2.01 -11.12 2.89
N ALA A 92 1.56 -10.68 1.72
CA ALA A 92 2.14 -9.54 1.01
C ALA A 92 2.04 -8.20 1.76
N VAL A 93 1.22 -8.08 2.81
CA VAL A 93 1.21 -6.90 3.68
C VAL A 93 2.48 -6.84 4.55
N ALA A 94 2.96 -7.99 5.00
CA ALA A 94 4.13 -8.11 5.87
C ALA A 94 5.42 -8.32 5.09
N ASP A 95 5.37 -9.09 4.00
CA ASP A 95 6.50 -9.38 3.13
C ASP A 95 6.04 -9.33 1.66
N PRO A 96 6.02 -8.12 1.04
CA PRO A 96 5.56 -7.94 -0.32
C PRO A 96 6.51 -8.54 -1.38
N GLY A 97 7.72 -8.92 -0.98
CA GLY A 97 8.70 -9.62 -1.81
C GLY A 97 8.55 -11.15 -1.78
N GLN A 98 7.76 -11.68 -0.85
CA GLN A 98 7.58 -13.11 -0.70
C GLN A 98 6.94 -13.72 -1.96
N ALA A 99 7.72 -14.53 -2.67
CA ALA A 99 7.21 -15.31 -3.79
C ALA A 99 6.41 -16.52 -3.28
N GLY A 100 5.15 -16.59 -3.68
CA GLY A 100 4.24 -17.71 -3.49
C GLY A 100 3.93 -18.36 -4.83
N SER A 101 2.81 -17.95 -5.46
CA SER A 101 2.38 -18.42 -6.78
C SER A 101 3.40 -18.17 -7.88
N SER A 102 4.17 -17.09 -7.79
CA SER A 102 5.16 -16.68 -8.80
C SER A 102 6.55 -17.32 -8.63
N SER A 103 6.73 -18.20 -7.64
CA SER A 103 8.06 -18.70 -7.26
C SER A 103 8.71 -19.51 -8.38
N GLY A 104 9.93 -19.12 -8.75
CA GLY A 104 10.72 -19.78 -9.81
C GLY A 104 10.24 -19.49 -11.23
N LEU A 105 9.21 -18.65 -11.42
CA LEU A 105 8.67 -18.31 -12.73
C LEU A 105 9.34 -17.07 -13.33
N SER A 106 9.55 -17.09 -14.64
CA SER A 106 9.88 -15.90 -15.43
C SER A 106 8.69 -14.94 -15.54
N ARG A 107 8.91 -13.70 -15.99
CA ARG A 107 7.84 -12.69 -16.10
C ARG A 107 6.63 -13.16 -16.91
N ALA A 108 6.86 -13.73 -18.10
CA ALA A 108 5.79 -14.22 -18.96
C ALA A 108 5.06 -15.42 -18.33
N GLU A 109 5.79 -16.30 -17.63
CA GLU A 109 5.19 -17.43 -16.91
C GLU A 109 4.35 -16.98 -15.73
N VAL A 110 4.75 -15.91 -15.01
CA VAL A 110 3.93 -15.33 -13.93
C VAL A 110 2.58 -14.85 -14.45
N ALA A 111 2.55 -14.15 -15.58
CA ALA A 111 1.29 -13.68 -16.17
C ALA A 111 0.40 -14.86 -16.62
N ALA A 112 0.98 -15.87 -17.26
CA ALA A 112 0.24 -17.06 -17.69
C ALA A 112 -0.30 -17.90 -16.52
N ASP A 113 0.49 -18.06 -15.45
CA ASP A 113 0.09 -18.75 -14.22
C ASP A 113 -1.04 -18.00 -13.51
N ALA A 114 -0.92 -16.67 -13.38
CA ALA A 114 -1.97 -15.83 -12.80
C ALA A 114 -3.29 -15.94 -13.57
N ARG A 115 -3.26 -15.87 -14.91
CA ARG A 115 -4.44 -16.08 -15.76
C ARG A 115 -5.09 -17.43 -15.52
N THR A 116 -4.29 -18.50 -15.49
CA THR A 116 -4.76 -19.86 -15.26
C THR A 116 -5.49 -20.00 -13.91
N ARG A 117 -4.92 -19.41 -12.84
CA ARG A 117 -5.54 -19.42 -11.50
C ARG A 117 -6.85 -18.64 -11.46
N MET A 118 -6.87 -17.45 -12.07
CA MET A 118 -8.07 -16.62 -12.14
C MET A 118 -9.19 -17.32 -12.92
N ASP A 119 -8.87 -17.97 -14.03
CA ASP A 119 -9.85 -18.75 -14.81
C ASP A 119 -10.42 -19.91 -14.00
N ALA A 120 -9.58 -20.62 -13.24
CA ALA A 120 -10.05 -21.66 -12.32
C ALA A 120 -10.99 -21.10 -11.24
N ARG A 121 -10.73 -19.89 -10.71
CA ARG A 121 -11.63 -19.24 -9.75
C ARG A 121 -12.94 -18.79 -10.39
N TYR A 122 -12.92 -18.28 -11.62
CA TYR A 122 -14.15 -18.01 -12.37
C TYR A 122 -15.00 -19.26 -12.57
N GLU A 123 -14.38 -20.37 -13.01
CA GLU A 123 -15.06 -21.65 -13.20
C GLU A 123 -15.63 -22.20 -11.90
N GLN A 124 -14.86 -22.13 -10.81
CA GLN A 124 -15.30 -22.53 -9.47
C GLN A 124 -16.55 -21.75 -9.05
N MET A 125 -16.49 -20.41 -9.11
CA MET A 125 -17.62 -19.54 -8.74
C MET A 125 -18.87 -19.83 -9.58
N ALA A 126 -18.70 -20.07 -10.88
CA ALA A 126 -19.80 -20.46 -11.76
C ALA A 126 -20.40 -21.83 -11.39
N ALA A 127 -19.56 -22.82 -11.07
CA ALA A 127 -19.99 -24.16 -10.67
C ALA A 127 -20.75 -24.17 -9.33
N GLU A 128 -20.43 -23.25 -8.42
CA GLU A 128 -21.15 -23.01 -7.16
C GLU A 128 -22.52 -22.33 -7.37
N GLY A 129 -22.88 -21.99 -8.61
CA GLY A 129 -24.15 -21.35 -8.95
C GLY A 129 -24.19 -19.84 -8.66
N GLN A 130 -23.03 -19.23 -8.37
CA GLN A 130 -22.87 -17.81 -8.14
C GLN A 130 -21.71 -17.29 -9.00
N PRO A 131 -21.90 -17.01 -10.30
CA PRO A 131 -20.84 -16.43 -11.12
C PRO A 131 -20.24 -15.16 -10.50
N PHE A 132 -19.03 -14.80 -10.90
CA PHE A 132 -18.34 -13.60 -10.42
C PHE A 132 -19.20 -12.34 -10.56
N ASP A 133 -19.30 -11.56 -9.48
CA ASP A 133 -19.89 -10.23 -9.44
C ASP A 133 -18.87 -9.21 -8.89
N ALA A 134 -18.35 -8.37 -9.78
CA ALA A 134 -17.45 -7.28 -9.40
C ALA A 134 -18.09 -6.31 -8.38
N GLY A 135 -19.42 -6.21 -8.34
CA GLY A 135 -20.19 -5.41 -7.38
C GLY A 135 -20.53 -6.12 -6.08
N SER A 136 -20.01 -7.32 -5.84
CA SER A 136 -20.26 -8.11 -4.63
C SER A 136 -19.99 -7.31 -3.35
N PHE A 137 -20.79 -7.57 -2.31
CA PHE A 137 -20.70 -6.86 -1.04
C PHE A 137 -19.27 -6.90 -0.48
N GLU A 138 -18.73 -5.72 -0.12
CA GLU A 138 -17.36 -5.54 0.36
C GLU A 138 -16.27 -6.11 -0.58
N GLY A 139 -16.56 -6.28 -1.88
CA GLY A 139 -15.61 -6.77 -2.89
C GLY A 139 -15.28 -8.25 -2.76
N ARG A 140 -16.12 -9.06 -2.11
CA ARG A 140 -15.82 -10.47 -1.79
C ARG A 140 -15.38 -11.31 -2.98
N ASP A 141 -16.01 -11.11 -4.13
CA ASP A 141 -15.68 -11.87 -5.34
C ASP A 141 -14.36 -11.40 -5.95
N GLN A 142 -14.01 -10.12 -5.80
CA GLN A 142 -12.72 -9.57 -6.24
C GLN A 142 -11.56 -10.20 -5.48
N TYR A 143 -11.67 -10.32 -4.14
CA TYR A 143 -10.65 -11.00 -3.34
C TYR A 143 -10.62 -12.50 -3.61
N THR A 144 -11.79 -13.13 -3.82
CA THR A 144 -11.86 -14.58 -4.14
C THR A 144 -11.20 -14.88 -5.48
N LEU A 145 -11.41 -14.02 -6.48
CA LEU A 145 -10.77 -14.14 -7.79
C LEU A 145 -9.23 -14.10 -7.70
N MET A 146 -8.70 -13.28 -6.78
CA MET A 146 -7.28 -13.01 -6.64
C MET A 146 -6.61 -13.75 -5.47
N VAL A 147 -7.36 -14.62 -4.77
CA VAL A 147 -6.98 -15.14 -3.44
C VAL A 147 -5.66 -15.91 -3.42
N ASP A 148 -5.32 -16.56 -4.53
CA ASP A 148 -4.11 -17.38 -4.69
C ASP A 148 -2.91 -16.62 -5.25
N LEU A 149 -3.07 -15.32 -5.57
CA LEU A 149 -2.04 -14.53 -6.22
C LEU A 149 -1.15 -13.85 -5.18
N ASP A 150 0.16 -14.09 -5.26
CA ASP A 150 1.14 -13.25 -4.57
C ASP A 150 1.25 -11.86 -5.21
N ARG A 151 1.98 -10.94 -4.57
CA ARG A 151 2.10 -9.56 -5.05
C ARG A 151 2.70 -9.44 -6.45
N ARG A 152 3.72 -10.26 -6.77
CA ARG A 152 4.35 -10.27 -8.11
C ARG A 152 3.34 -10.72 -9.18
N SER A 153 2.50 -11.69 -8.87
CA SER A 153 1.39 -12.14 -9.74
C SER A 153 0.33 -11.04 -9.90
N LEU A 154 -0.07 -10.37 -8.81
CA LEU A 154 -0.96 -9.20 -8.89
C LEU A 154 -0.37 -8.08 -9.74
N ASN A 155 0.95 -7.83 -9.66
CA ASN A 155 1.61 -6.83 -10.49
C ASN A 155 1.56 -7.22 -11.98
N ALA A 156 1.73 -8.50 -12.32
CA ALA A 156 1.57 -8.98 -13.69
C ALA A 156 0.13 -8.77 -14.21
N VAL A 157 -0.88 -9.02 -13.37
CA VAL A 157 -2.29 -8.71 -13.69
C VAL A 157 -2.49 -7.21 -13.89
N ALA A 158 -2.00 -6.39 -12.94
CA ALA A 158 -2.20 -4.95 -12.89
C ALA A 158 -1.56 -4.21 -14.07
N THR A 159 -0.39 -4.67 -14.52
CA THR A 159 0.38 -4.06 -15.63
C THR A 159 -0.05 -4.62 -16.98
N ASN A 160 -0.50 -5.88 -17.02
CA ASN A 160 -1.00 -6.55 -18.21
C ASN A 160 -0.06 -6.44 -19.42
N ALA A 161 1.25 -6.56 -19.20
CA ALA A 161 2.25 -6.45 -20.26
C ALA A 161 2.00 -7.46 -21.42
N GLU A 162 1.43 -8.62 -21.09
CA GLU A 162 1.13 -9.70 -22.04
C GLU A 162 -0.27 -9.62 -22.67
N GLY A 163 -1.10 -8.64 -22.27
CA GLY A 163 -2.46 -8.48 -22.82
C GLY A 163 -3.46 -9.60 -22.46
N LEU A 164 -3.22 -10.33 -21.36
CA LEU A 164 -4.03 -11.47 -20.90
C LEU A 164 -5.20 -11.08 -19.98
N PHE A 165 -5.22 -9.85 -19.48
CA PHE A 165 -6.17 -9.39 -18.46
C PHE A 165 -7.05 -8.27 -18.97
N SER A 166 -8.31 -8.27 -18.53
CA SER A 166 -9.26 -7.18 -18.78
C SER A 166 -8.89 -5.93 -17.96
N GLU A 167 -9.52 -4.79 -18.29
CA GLU A 167 -9.33 -3.55 -17.51
C GLU A 167 -9.89 -3.68 -16.08
N GLU A 168 -11.01 -4.38 -15.91
CA GLU A 168 -11.61 -4.62 -14.59
C GLU A 168 -10.69 -5.46 -13.70
N GLU A 169 -10.06 -6.51 -14.25
CA GLU A 169 -9.10 -7.33 -13.52
C GLU A 169 -7.84 -6.54 -13.13
N GLN A 170 -7.33 -5.69 -14.04
CA GLN A 170 -6.23 -4.77 -13.76
C GLN A 170 -6.59 -3.79 -12.63
N ASP A 171 -7.79 -3.22 -12.65
CA ASP A 171 -8.28 -2.32 -11.60
C ASP A 171 -8.38 -3.03 -10.25
N ILE A 172 -8.94 -4.24 -10.22
CA ILE A 172 -9.02 -5.07 -9.00
C ILE A 172 -7.62 -5.35 -8.45
N ALA A 173 -6.69 -5.82 -9.27
CA ALA A 173 -5.33 -6.13 -8.84
C ALA A 173 -4.62 -4.88 -8.28
N ARG A 174 -4.74 -3.73 -8.95
CA ARG A 174 -4.21 -2.45 -8.46
C ARG A 174 -4.81 -2.05 -7.11
N ASN A 175 -6.13 -2.19 -6.94
CA ASN A 175 -6.79 -1.84 -5.69
C ASN A 175 -6.32 -2.73 -4.53
N ILE A 176 -6.14 -4.03 -4.77
CA ILE A 176 -5.60 -4.97 -3.78
C ILE A 176 -4.15 -4.62 -3.44
N MET A 177 -3.31 -4.34 -4.43
CA MET A 177 -1.91 -3.94 -4.20
C MET A 177 -1.79 -2.64 -3.40
N LEU A 178 -2.68 -1.66 -3.65
CA LEU A 178 -2.77 -0.42 -2.88
C LEU A 178 -3.28 -0.65 -1.47
N GLN A 179 -4.23 -1.57 -1.26
CA GLN A 179 -4.68 -1.96 0.06
C GLN A 179 -3.56 -2.63 0.86
N GLN A 180 -2.78 -3.52 0.25
CA GLN A 180 -1.63 -4.15 0.89
C GLN A 180 -0.64 -3.11 1.41
N GLN A 181 -0.26 -2.16 0.56
CA GLN A 181 0.62 -1.06 0.94
C GLN A 181 -0.01 -0.19 2.05
N GLY A 182 -1.30 0.15 1.91
CA GLY A 182 -2.02 0.93 2.92
C GLY A 182 -2.00 0.27 4.29
N LEU A 183 -2.33 -1.01 4.38
CA LEU A 183 -2.30 -1.77 5.62
C LEU A 183 -0.90 -1.82 6.24
N ALA A 184 0.14 -2.01 5.42
CA ALA A 184 1.54 -2.00 5.87
C ALA A 184 1.96 -0.63 6.45
N MET A 185 1.44 0.46 5.88
CA MET A 185 1.64 1.83 6.37
C MET A 185 0.77 2.20 7.57
N GLY A 186 -0.06 1.29 8.07
CA GLY A 186 -1.00 1.59 9.15
C GLY A 186 -2.27 2.34 8.72
N LEU A 187 -2.62 2.30 7.43
CA LEU A 187 -3.85 2.86 6.89
C LEU A 187 -4.90 1.76 6.74
N TYR A 188 -5.99 1.88 7.51
CA TYR A 188 -7.07 0.91 7.44
C TYR A 188 -7.72 0.87 6.04
N SER A 189 -7.82 -0.33 5.47
CA SER A 189 -8.65 -0.64 4.31
C SER A 189 -9.15 -2.07 4.41
N GLY A 190 -10.47 -2.27 4.35
CA GLY A 190 -11.13 -3.57 4.53
C GLY A 190 -12.60 -3.44 4.94
N PRO A 191 -13.25 -4.56 5.34
CA PRO A 191 -14.65 -4.62 5.75
C PRO A 191 -15.03 -3.61 6.83
N THR A 192 -16.21 -3.00 6.79
CA THR A 192 -16.57 -2.00 7.83
C THR A 192 -16.59 -2.64 9.23
N SER A 193 -16.99 -3.90 9.31
CA SER A 193 -17.04 -4.70 10.54
C SER A 193 -15.68 -4.93 11.20
N GLN A 194 -14.58 -4.85 10.44
CA GLN A 194 -13.23 -5.16 10.93
C GLN A 194 -12.42 -3.92 11.32
N LYS A 195 -12.96 -2.72 11.11
CA LYS A 195 -12.26 -1.45 11.36
C LYS A 195 -11.77 -1.31 12.79
N SER A 196 -12.57 -1.71 13.78
CA SER A 196 -12.18 -1.63 15.19
C SER A 196 -11.14 -2.68 15.62
N ALA A 197 -10.92 -3.72 14.80
CA ALA A 197 -9.92 -4.76 15.05
C ALA A 197 -8.56 -4.42 14.43
N PHE A 198 -8.48 -3.37 13.62
CA PHE A 198 -7.23 -2.88 13.05
C PHE A 198 -6.38 -2.18 14.11
N VAL A 199 -5.10 -2.55 14.15
CA VAL A 199 -4.10 -1.97 15.05
C VAL A 199 -3.08 -1.27 14.18
N ASP A 200 -3.17 0.06 14.20
CA ASP A 200 -2.23 0.92 13.50
C ASP A 200 -0.83 0.79 14.15
N PRO A 201 0.21 0.32 13.43
CA PRO A 201 1.57 0.29 13.93
C PRO A 201 2.17 1.68 14.17
N ASN A 202 1.68 2.72 13.48
CA ASN A 202 2.28 4.05 13.43
C ASN A 202 1.24 5.15 13.77
N PRO A 203 0.57 5.09 14.94
CA PRO A 203 -0.47 6.05 15.29
C PRO A 203 0.13 7.46 15.39
N ASP A 204 -0.46 8.41 14.65
CA ASP A 204 -0.07 9.83 14.61
C ASP A 204 1.41 10.13 14.28
N ASP A 205 2.17 9.13 13.78
CA ASP A 205 3.58 9.26 13.42
C ASP A 205 3.74 9.25 11.90
N THR A 206 3.68 10.43 11.29
CA THR A 206 3.79 10.56 9.82
C THR A 206 5.16 10.10 9.29
N PRO A 207 6.30 10.48 9.88
CA PRO A 207 7.60 9.94 9.48
C PRO A 207 7.66 8.41 9.50
N ALA A 208 7.24 7.76 10.60
CA ALA A 208 7.27 6.29 10.69
C ALA A 208 6.36 5.61 9.64
N ARG A 209 5.20 6.21 9.31
CA ARG A 209 4.34 5.70 8.22
C ARG A 209 5.03 5.78 6.86
N MET A 210 5.76 6.87 6.60
CA MET A 210 6.46 7.04 5.32
C MET A 210 7.67 6.13 5.24
N GLU A 211 8.39 5.89 6.34
CA GLU A 211 9.42 4.86 6.44
C GLU A 211 8.85 3.47 6.16
N ALA A 212 7.70 3.12 6.74
CA ALA A 212 7.02 1.86 6.46
C ALA A 212 6.61 1.75 4.97
N ALA A 213 6.15 2.83 4.35
CA ALA A 213 5.84 2.87 2.92
C ALA A 213 7.07 2.61 2.05
N MET A 214 8.19 3.27 2.36
CA MET A 214 9.45 3.10 1.66
C MET A 214 9.96 1.65 1.81
N SER A 215 10.01 1.14 3.05
CA SER A 215 10.43 -0.23 3.34
C SER A 215 9.57 -1.29 2.63
N PHE A 216 8.25 -1.09 2.59
CA PHE A 216 7.33 -1.94 1.85
C PHE A 216 7.65 -1.93 0.34
N LEU A 217 7.78 -0.74 -0.25
CA LEU A 217 8.06 -0.57 -1.67
C LEU A 217 9.46 -1.06 -2.05
N ASP A 218 10.44 -0.99 -1.16
CA ASP A 218 11.80 -1.45 -1.43
C ASP A 218 11.90 -2.99 -1.42
N GLN A 219 10.90 -3.69 -0.89
CA GLN A 219 10.86 -5.16 -0.85
C GLN A 219 10.09 -5.81 -2.00
N VAL A 220 9.32 -5.04 -2.80
CA VAL A 220 8.56 -5.60 -3.92
C VAL A 220 9.47 -6.18 -5.02
N SER A 221 8.88 -6.97 -5.92
CA SER A 221 9.57 -7.57 -7.07
C SER A 221 10.24 -6.54 -7.98
N ASP A 222 11.32 -6.94 -8.64
CA ASP A 222 12.04 -6.09 -9.60
C ASP A 222 11.16 -5.64 -10.77
N GLU A 223 10.20 -6.48 -11.20
CA GLU A 223 9.21 -6.10 -12.21
C GLU A 223 8.28 -4.96 -11.75
N GLU A 224 7.95 -4.90 -10.46
CA GLU A 224 7.17 -3.78 -9.92
C GLU A 224 8.06 -2.53 -9.80
N LYS A 225 9.32 -2.69 -9.36
CA LYS A 225 10.30 -1.59 -9.24
C LYS A 225 10.66 -0.92 -10.55
N SER A 226 10.54 -1.62 -11.68
CA SER A 226 10.77 -1.03 -13.00
C SER A 226 9.63 -0.12 -13.47
N SER A 227 8.49 -0.09 -12.77
CA SER A 227 7.32 0.70 -13.18
C SER A 227 7.39 2.17 -12.76
N VAL A 228 6.79 3.04 -13.57
CA VAL A 228 6.60 4.46 -13.23
C VAL A 228 5.70 4.64 -12.00
N ALA A 229 4.69 3.78 -11.85
CA ALA A 229 3.79 3.79 -10.69
C ALA A 229 4.55 3.55 -9.38
N TRP A 230 5.39 2.51 -9.32
CA TRP A 230 6.24 2.24 -8.16
C TRP A 230 7.20 3.41 -7.88
N ALA A 231 7.90 3.88 -8.90
CA ALA A 231 8.88 4.95 -8.75
C ALA A 231 8.23 6.24 -8.23
N SER A 232 7.02 6.54 -8.69
CA SER A 232 6.21 7.67 -8.22
C SER A 232 5.77 7.51 -6.76
N ALA A 233 5.28 6.32 -6.39
CA ALA A 233 4.88 6.03 -5.01
C ALA A 233 6.06 6.11 -4.04
N ARG A 234 7.21 5.51 -4.41
CA ARG A 234 8.43 5.48 -3.60
C ARG A 234 9.03 6.87 -3.40
N ALA A 235 9.09 7.67 -4.47
CA ALA A 235 9.53 9.06 -4.40
C ALA A 235 8.59 9.93 -3.56
N SER A 236 7.27 9.75 -3.71
CA SER A 236 6.28 10.50 -2.93
C SER A 236 6.39 10.21 -1.43
N ALA A 237 6.56 8.93 -1.06
CA ALA A 237 6.77 8.53 0.33
C ALA A 237 8.03 9.20 0.91
N GLN A 238 9.12 9.22 0.14
CA GLN A 238 10.36 9.85 0.58
C GLN A 238 10.24 11.37 0.77
N ILE A 239 9.60 12.07 -0.17
CA ILE A 239 9.36 13.51 -0.04
C ILE A 239 8.49 13.81 1.18
N ALA A 240 7.43 13.02 1.40
CA ALA A 240 6.57 13.17 2.57
C ALA A 240 7.34 12.92 3.88
N TYR A 241 8.24 11.94 3.92
CA TYR A 241 9.14 11.70 5.05
C TYR A 241 10.04 12.92 5.32
N GLU A 242 10.71 13.43 4.29
CA GLU A 242 11.64 14.56 4.40
C GLU A 242 10.95 15.87 4.81
N TRP A 243 9.69 16.07 4.41
CA TRP A 243 8.90 17.25 4.79
C TRP A 243 8.31 17.13 6.20
N SER A 244 8.01 15.92 6.66
CA SER A 244 7.43 15.67 7.99
C SER A 244 8.49 15.52 9.09
N THR A 245 9.75 15.29 8.73
CA THR A 245 10.86 15.16 9.69
C THR A 245 11.46 16.54 10.01
N PRO A 246 11.46 16.98 11.29
CA PRO A 246 12.10 18.23 11.68
C PRO A 246 13.59 18.21 11.29
N ARG A 247 14.06 19.26 10.60
CA ARG A 247 15.47 19.45 10.23
C ARG A 247 16.31 19.81 11.47
N GLY A 248 16.35 18.93 12.48
CA GLY A 248 17.14 19.06 13.70
C GLY A 248 18.31 18.07 13.69
N ASN A 249 19.51 18.59 13.96
CA ASN A 249 20.76 17.85 14.22
C ASN A 249 21.40 17.11 13.01
N GLY A 250 20.82 17.21 11.81
CA GLY A 250 21.54 16.89 10.57
C GLY A 250 21.62 15.42 10.17
N LEU A 251 20.71 14.56 10.65
CA LEU A 251 20.57 13.19 10.17
C LEU A 251 19.09 12.87 9.94
N ALA A 252 18.48 13.52 8.95
CA ALA A 252 17.44 12.77 8.24
C ALA A 252 18.17 11.55 7.68
N GLU A 253 17.72 10.34 8.01
CA GLU A 253 18.34 9.14 7.45
C GLU A 253 18.27 9.27 5.92
N GLN A 254 19.39 9.01 5.25
CA GLN A 254 19.43 9.12 3.80
C GLN A 254 18.78 7.87 3.20
N LEU A 255 17.46 7.90 3.10
CA LEU A 255 16.60 6.80 2.63
C LEU A 255 16.39 6.86 1.10
N ASP A 256 17.40 7.35 0.38
CA ASP A 256 17.38 7.46 -1.07
C ASP A 256 17.28 6.06 -1.69
N SER A 257 16.38 5.91 -2.67
CA SER A 257 16.32 4.70 -3.48
C SER A 257 17.51 4.67 -4.45
N ASP A 258 18.08 3.47 -4.66
CA ASP A 258 19.10 3.24 -5.69
C ASP A 258 18.52 3.18 -7.12
N VAL A 259 17.19 3.18 -7.27
CA VAL A 259 16.52 3.08 -8.57
C VAL A 259 16.52 4.43 -9.29
N PRO A 260 17.17 4.58 -10.47
CA PRO A 260 17.34 5.86 -11.16
C PRO A 260 16.03 6.60 -11.46
N LEU A 261 14.98 5.88 -11.86
CA LEU A 261 13.67 6.46 -12.10
C LEU A 261 13.06 7.09 -10.84
N ALA A 262 13.16 6.43 -9.68
CA ALA A 262 12.67 6.97 -8.41
C ALA A 262 13.47 8.22 -8.00
N GLN A 263 14.79 8.23 -8.19
CA GLN A 263 15.63 9.40 -7.93
C GLN A 263 15.26 10.61 -8.82
N LEU A 264 15.00 10.37 -10.10
CA LEU A 264 14.55 11.41 -11.03
C LEU A 264 13.21 12.00 -10.57
N ILE A 265 12.24 11.15 -10.25
CA ILE A 265 10.90 11.58 -9.84
C ILE A 265 10.95 12.32 -8.50
N LYS A 266 11.72 11.84 -7.53
CA LYS A 266 11.97 12.54 -6.25
C LYS A 266 12.54 13.94 -6.50
N SER A 267 13.55 14.05 -7.37
CA SER A 267 14.15 15.34 -7.72
C SER A 267 13.12 16.31 -8.31
N ALA A 268 12.21 15.81 -9.14
CA ALA A 268 11.13 16.61 -9.72
C ALA A 268 10.10 17.05 -8.67
N MET A 269 9.65 16.13 -7.80
CA MET A 269 8.75 16.43 -6.68
C MET A 269 9.36 17.41 -5.67
N GLY A 270 10.69 17.42 -5.51
CA GLY A 270 11.39 18.43 -4.72
C GLY A 270 11.14 19.87 -5.20
N THR A 271 10.78 20.07 -6.47
CA THR A 271 10.42 21.40 -7.02
C THR A 271 9.04 21.90 -6.58
N MET A 272 8.22 21.05 -5.93
CA MET A 272 6.93 21.45 -5.38
C MET A 272 7.08 22.40 -4.19
N GLN A 273 8.17 22.30 -3.44
CA GLN A 273 8.36 23.11 -2.23
C GLN A 273 8.52 24.58 -2.61
N GLY A 274 7.55 25.41 -2.20
CA GLY A 274 7.57 26.86 -2.44
C GLY A 274 7.05 27.30 -3.81
N ASP A 275 6.61 26.38 -4.68
CA ASP A 275 5.97 26.70 -5.95
C ASP A 275 4.54 26.13 -5.99
N VAL A 276 3.57 27.01 -5.70
CA VAL A 276 2.16 26.65 -5.66
C VAL A 276 1.67 26.09 -7.00
N SER A 277 2.25 26.53 -8.13
CA SER A 277 1.85 26.06 -9.47
C SER A 277 2.26 24.61 -9.76
N ARG A 278 3.20 24.09 -8.97
CA ARG A 278 3.73 22.71 -9.04
C ARG A 278 3.21 21.83 -7.93
N GLY A 279 2.58 22.41 -6.90
CA GLY A 279 2.20 21.72 -5.65
C GLY A 279 1.06 20.71 -5.75
N TRP A 280 0.58 20.36 -6.95
CA TRP A 280 -0.51 19.39 -7.12
C TRP A 280 -0.16 18.27 -8.08
N THR A 281 -0.64 17.07 -7.74
CA THR A 281 -0.58 15.87 -8.59
C THR A 281 -1.90 15.71 -9.34
N LEU A 282 -1.82 15.46 -10.64
CA LEU A 282 -2.96 15.24 -11.53
C LEU A 282 -3.23 13.75 -11.67
N GLY A 283 -4.40 13.32 -11.21
CA GLY A 283 -4.86 11.94 -11.38
C GLY A 283 -3.94 10.89 -10.76
N SER A 284 -4.07 9.65 -11.23
CA SER A 284 -3.13 8.58 -10.93
C SER A 284 -1.96 8.61 -11.90
N ILE A 285 -0.76 8.29 -11.42
CA ILE A 285 0.44 8.16 -12.26
C ILE A 285 0.69 6.68 -12.48
N ARG A 286 0.35 6.17 -13.66
CA ARG A 286 0.49 4.74 -14.01
C ARG A 286 1.66 4.51 -14.95
N ASP A 287 1.84 5.43 -15.89
CA ASP A 287 2.83 5.33 -16.95
C ASP A 287 3.62 6.64 -17.17
N ALA A 288 4.54 6.61 -18.13
CA ALA A 288 5.37 7.75 -18.49
C ALA A 288 4.54 8.95 -19.01
N GLY A 289 3.43 8.69 -19.70
CA GLY A 289 2.53 9.74 -20.20
C GLY A 289 1.80 10.44 -19.06
N ASP A 290 1.34 9.72 -18.05
CA ASP A 290 0.79 10.31 -16.83
C ASP A 290 1.81 11.16 -16.08
N LEU A 291 3.06 10.67 -15.98
CA LEU A 291 4.15 11.37 -15.31
C LEU A 291 4.51 12.68 -16.01
N GLN A 292 4.61 12.66 -17.34
CA GLN A 292 4.92 13.86 -18.15
C GLN A 292 3.84 14.95 -18.05
N ARG A 293 2.61 14.58 -17.69
CA ARG A 293 1.53 15.56 -17.47
C ARG A 293 1.61 16.25 -16.11
N GLN A 294 2.47 15.79 -15.21
CA GLN A 294 2.54 16.35 -13.86
C GLN A 294 3.20 17.74 -13.87
N PRO A 295 2.59 18.76 -13.26
CA PRO A 295 3.16 20.11 -13.18
C PRO A 295 4.56 20.14 -12.57
N TRP A 296 4.78 19.36 -11.51
CA TRP A 296 6.08 19.24 -10.84
C TRP A 296 7.14 18.49 -11.66
N PHE A 297 6.75 17.79 -12.73
CA PHE A 297 7.68 17.09 -13.62
C PHE A 297 8.17 17.95 -14.79
N GLN A 298 7.62 19.16 -14.96
CA GLN A 298 8.05 20.07 -16.01
C GLN A 298 9.53 20.46 -15.86
N GLY A 299 10.30 20.22 -16.93
CA GLY A 299 11.74 20.42 -17.01
C GLY A 299 12.58 19.15 -16.77
N PHE A 300 11.94 18.00 -16.54
CA PHE A 300 12.61 16.70 -16.33
C PHE A 300 12.38 15.70 -17.48
N GLU A 301 11.58 16.07 -18.48
CA GLU A 301 11.12 15.20 -19.56
C GLU A 301 12.28 14.58 -20.37
N ASP A 302 13.31 15.38 -20.67
CA ASP A 302 14.49 14.94 -21.44
C ASP A 302 15.33 13.88 -20.70
N ARG A 303 15.21 13.81 -19.36
CA ARG A 303 15.94 12.84 -18.53
C ARG A 303 15.18 11.53 -18.37
N LEU A 304 13.87 11.52 -18.62
CA LEU A 304 13.00 10.37 -18.37
C LEU A 304 13.41 9.11 -19.16
N PRO A 305 13.67 9.15 -20.49
CA PRO A 305 14.06 7.95 -21.23
C PRO A 305 15.39 7.34 -20.76
N THR A 306 16.31 8.17 -20.27
CA THR A 306 17.59 7.70 -19.74
C THR A 306 17.41 7.07 -18.36
N ALA A 307 16.56 7.65 -17.50
CA ALA A 307 16.27 7.08 -16.19
C ALA A 307 15.52 5.74 -16.28
N ILE A 308 14.55 5.62 -17.21
CA ILE A 308 13.85 4.35 -17.47
C ILE A 308 14.85 3.26 -17.88
N ARG A 309 15.68 3.52 -18.89
CA ARG A 309 16.69 2.54 -19.35
C ARG A 309 17.67 2.15 -18.25
N ALA A 310 18.18 3.13 -17.49
CA ALA A 310 19.09 2.85 -16.39
C ALA A 310 18.43 2.02 -15.28
N THR A 311 17.13 2.21 -15.03
CA THR A 311 16.34 1.37 -14.13
C THR A 311 16.18 -0.05 -14.67
N GLU A 312 15.86 -0.22 -15.96
CA GLU A 312 15.73 -1.54 -16.60
C GLU A 312 17.06 -2.32 -16.57
N ASP A 313 18.17 -1.63 -16.84
CA ASP A 313 19.53 -2.18 -16.78
C ASP A 313 19.87 -2.64 -15.36
N LEU A 314 19.58 -1.81 -14.36
CA LEU A 314 19.86 -2.10 -12.95
C LEU A 314 19.09 -3.33 -12.46
N LEU A 315 17.82 -3.43 -12.83
CA LEU A 315 16.90 -4.46 -12.35
C LEU A 315 16.91 -5.72 -13.23
N GLY A 316 17.65 -5.72 -14.34
CA GLY A 316 17.66 -6.83 -15.29
C GLY A 316 16.30 -7.07 -15.94
N THR A 317 15.48 -6.02 -16.07
CA THR A 317 14.08 -6.12 -16.50
C THR A 317 13.86 -5.86 -17.99
N GLN A 318 14.94 -5.71 -18.78
CA GLN A 318 14.87 -5.58 -20.23
C GLN A 318 14.07 -6.74 -20.86
N GLY A 319 12.96 -6.41 -21.51
CA GLY A 319 12.07 -7.36 -22.18
C GLY A 319 11.15 -6.62 -23.13
#